data_AF-A0A8T4Y4N6-F1
#
_entry.id   AF-A0A8T4Y4N6-F1
#
_cell.length_a   1.000
_cell.length_b   1.000
_cell.length_c   1.000
_cell.angle_alpha   90.00
_cell.angle_beta   90.00
_cell.angle_gamma   90.00
#
_symmetry.space_group_name_H-M   'P 1'
#
loop_
_entity.id
_entity.type
_entity.pdbx_description
1 polymer ?
#
loop_
_entity_poly.entity_id
_entity_poly.type
_entity_poly.pdbx_seq_one_letter_code
_entity_poly.pdbx_strand_id
1 'polypeptide(L)'
;MLKKETRIIVKPTKSIIFVALLRILQSAGRFVFGYLSATTPGGLLDVEVAPVTIQIIDTMFFLLGILGFIAAVRLLLMRKWGYYVTVITSVITILFDIWGVTIQSSAAMGFVVPVISLIVLFAKKS
;
A
#
# COMPACT_ATOMS: atom_id res chain seq x y z
N MET A 1 11.65 -18.10 -40.09
CA MET A 1 10.37 -17.37 -40.06
C MET A 1 10.08 -16.96 -38.61
N LEU A 2 10.54 -15.78 -38.19
CA LEU A 2 10.37 -15.28 -36.82
C LEU A 2 8.98 -14.66 -36.68
N LYS A 3 8.12 -15.29 -35.87
CA LYS A 3 6.80 -14.81 -35.50
C LYS A 3 6.99 -13.48 -34.74
N LYS A 4 6.78 -12.33 -35.40
CA LYS A 4 6.68 -11.04 -34.71
C LYS A 4 5.44 -11.13 -33.82
N GLU A 5 5.64 -11.45 -32.55
CA GLU A 5 4.63 -11.22 -31.52
C GLU A 5 4.36 -9.72 -31.49
N THR A 6 3.27 -9.31 -32.11
CA THR A 6 2.66 -8.00 -31.93
C THR A 6 2.34 -7.87 -30.44
N ARG A 7 3.23 -7.24 -29.68
CA ARG A 7 2.91 -6.81 -28.30
C ARG A 7 1.78 -5.81 -28.42
N ILE A 8 0.55 -6.27 -28.17
CA ILE A 8 -0.60 -5.39 -28.01
C ILE A 8 -0.26 -4.50 -26.81
N ILE A 9 0.02 -3.23 -27.06
CA ILE A 9 0.28 -2.24 -26.02
C ILE A 9 -1.07 -1.93 -25.37
N VAL A 10 -1.41 -2.67 -24.33
CA VAL A 10 -2.61 -2.41 -23.53
C VAL A 10 -2.34 -1.18 -22.68
N LYS A 11 -3.03 -0.07 -22.97
CA LYS A 11 -2.92 1.15 -22.17
C LYS A 11 -3.61 0.96 -20.81
N PRO A 12 -3.04 1.50 -19.72
CA PRO A 12 -3.69 1.50 -18.42
C PRO A 12 -5.03 2.24 -18.48
N THR A 13 -6.06 1.65 -17.91
CA THR A 13 -7.36 2.32 -17.80
C THR A 13 -7.32 3.41 -16.73
N LYS A 14 -8.20 4.43 -16.82
CA LYS A 14 -8.27 5.52 -15.84
C LYS A 14 -8.34 5.02 -14.39
N SER A 15 -9.09 3.95 -14.13
CA SER A 15 -9.20 3.32 -12.81
C SER A 15 -7.87 2.74 -12.31
N ILE A 16 -7.08 2.11 -13.20
CA ILE A 16 -5.78 1.54 -12.85
C ILE A 16 -4.78 2.66 -12.53
N ILE A 17 -4.79 3.72 -13.34
CA ILE A 17 -3.95 4.90 -13.10
C ILE A 17 -4.32 5.53 -11.76
N PHE A 18 -5.61 5.72 -11.50
CA PHE A 18 -6.11 6.27 -10.23
C PHE A 18 -5.65 5.44 -9.03
N VAL A 19 -5.85 4.12 -9.06
CA VAL A 19 -5.40 3.22 -7.98
C VAL A 19 -3.89 3.26 -7.82
N ALA A 20 -3.12 3.26 -8.92
CA ALA A 20 -1.67 3.33 -8.85
C ALA A 20 -1.18 4.63 -8.20
N LEU A 21 -1.79 5.77 -8.52
CA LEU A 21 -1.47 7.06 -7.90
C LEU A 21 -1.79 7.08 -6.41
N LEU A 22 -2.95 6.55 -6.01
CA LEU A 22 -3.30 6.42 -4.59
C LEU A 22 -2.28 5.56 -3.85
N ARG A 23 -1.86 4.44 -4.44
CA ARG A 23 -0.83 3.57 -3.83
C ARG A 23 0.52 4.25 -3.71
N ILE A 24 0.93 5.03 -4.69
CA ILE A 24 2.16 5.83 -4.64
C ILE A 24 2.10 6.81 -3.45
N LEU A 25 0.98 7.54 -3.33
CA LEU A 25 0.78 8.49 -2.25
C LEU A 25 0.79 7.81 -0.87
N GLN A 26 0.05 6.70 -0.74
CA GLN A 26 0.02 5.93 0.50
C GLN A 26 1.42 5.41 0.87
N SER A 27 2.15 4.88 -0.11
CA SER A 27 3.49 4.33 0.11
C SER A 27 4.45 5.41 0.57
N ALA A 28 4.44 6.58 -0.07
CA ALA A 28 5.23 7.74 0.37
C ALA A 28 4.87 8.14 1.80
N GLY A 29 3.58 8.22 2.13
CA GLY A 29 3.12 8.49 3.49
C GLY A 29 3.68 7.49 4.50
N ARG A 30 3.69 6.19 4.17
CA ARG A 30 4.24 5.14 5.05
C ARG A 30 5.73 5.33 5.33
N PHE A 31 6.52 5.70 4.32
CA PHE A 31 7.94 6.02 4.54
C PHE A 31 8.12 7.23 5.44
N VAL A 32 7.32 8.28 5.25
CA VAL A 32 7.35 9.48 6.09
C VAL A 32 7.00 9.12 7.54
N PHE A 33 5.91 8.38 7.77
CA PHE A 33 5.51 7.96 9.12
C PHE A 33 6.53 7.01 9.77
N GLY A 34 7.07 6.05 9.02
CA GLY A 34 8.12 5.16 9.54
C GLY A 34 9.39 5.92 9.90
N TYR A 35 9.79 6.90 9.10
CA TYR A 35 10.95 7.76 9.40
C TYR A 35 10.72 8.64 10.64
N LEU A 36 9.57 9.29 10.71
CA LEU A 36 9.21 10.14 11.85
C LEU A 36 9.10 9.34 13.14
N SER A 37 8.49 8.15 13.08
CA SER A 37 8.39 7.24 14.23
C SER A 37 9.77 6.79 14.71
N ALA A 38 10.65 6.37 13.79
CA ALA A 38 12.00 5.92 14.13
C ALA A 38 12.93 7.02 14.69
N THR A 39 12.64 8.30 14.40
CA THR A 39 13.47 9.44 14.82
C THR A 39 12.90 10.19 16.02
N THR A 40 11.66 9.88 16.44
CA THR A 40 10.99 10.53 17.57
C THR A 40 11.14 9.66 18.82
N PRO A 41 11.69 10.17 19.94
CA PRO A 41 11.74 9.43 21.20
C PRO A 41 10.33 9.01 21.65
N GLY A 42 10.11 7.70 21.79
CA GLY A 42 8.79 7.14 22.15
C GLY A 42 7.86 6.85 20.96
N GLY A 43 8.25 7.17 19.73
CA GLY A 43 7.43 6.98 18.53
C GLY A 43 6.31 8.02 18.38
N LEU A 44 5.48 7.88 17.35
CA LEU A 44 4.31 8.74 17.09
C LEU A 44 3.04 8.25 17.81
N LEU A 45 3.18 7.53 18.92
CA LEU A 45 2.12 6.69 19.48
C LEU A 45 1.31 7.43 20.55
N ASP A 46 0.01 7.16 20.62
CA ASP A 46 -0.89 7.75 21.64
C ASP A 46 -0.73 7.05 23.00
N VAL A 47 -0.22 5.81 22.98
CA VAL A 47 -0.03 4.94 24.15
C VAL A 47 1.41 4.45 24.19
N GLU A 48 1.97 4.36 25.40
CA GLU A 48 3.29 3.79 25.61
C GLU A 48 3.28 2.27 25.34
N VAL A 49 4.21 1.80 24.52
CA VAL A 49 4.35 0.39 24.17
C VAL A 49 5.79 -0.07 24.34
N ALA A 50 5.98 -1.38 24.45
CA ALA A 50 7.31 -1.96 24.52
C ALA A 50 8.14 -1.60 23.27
N PRO A 51 9.47 -1.39 23.39
CA PRO A 51 10.34 -1.01 22.25
C PRO A 51 10.25 -1.95 21.05
N VAL A 52 10.04 -3.25 21.29
CA VAL A 52 9.82 -4.24 20.23
C VAL A 52 8.60 -3.93 19.36
N THR A 53 7.54 -3.38 19.96
CA THR A 53 6.31 -3.00 19.26
C THR A 53 6.55 -1.81 18.33
N ILE A 54 7.32 -0.82 18.79
CA ILE A 54 7.74 0.32 17.97
C ILE A 54 8.53 -0.17 16.76
N GLN A 55 9.49 -1.07 16.98
CA GLN A 55 10.29 -1.66 15.89
C GLN A 55 9.42 -2.43 14.89
N ILE A 56 8.41 -3.18 15.35
CA ILE A 56 7.45 -3.87 14.47
C ILE A 56 6.67 -2.85 13.63
N ILE A 57 6.16 -1.79 14.25
CA ILE A 57 5.40 -0.73 13.57
C ILE A 57 6.24 -0.08 12.47
N ASP A 58 7.47 0.34 12.80
CA ASP A 58 8.39 0.98 11.85
C ASP A 58 8.72 0.05 10.69
N THR A 59 9.06 -1.21 11.00
CA THR A 59 9.36 -2.23 9.99
C THR A 59 8.18 -2.44 9.06
N MET A 60 6.96 -2.50 9.60
CA MET A 60 5.75 -2.65 8.79
C MET A 60 5.45 -1.43 7.94
N PHE A 61 5.69 -0.21 8.44
CA PHE A 61 5.56 1.00 7.62
C PHE A 61 6.47 0.94 6.39
N PHE A 62 7.75 0.62 6.57
CA PHE A 62 8.68 0.50 5.44
C PHE A 62 8.31 -0.66 4.50
N LEU A 63 8.00 -1.83 5.04
CA LEU A 63 7.66 -3.01 4.24
C LEU A 63 6.40 -2.79 3.41
N LEU A 64 5.33 -2.26 4.02
CA LEU A 64 4.09 -1.94 3.31
C LEU A 64 4.29 -0.80 2.30
N GLY A 65 5.15 0.18 2.61
CA GLY A 65 5.54 1.23 1.66
C GLY A 65 6.22 0.66 0.41
N ILE A 66 7.22 -0.22 0.57
CA ILE A 66 7.91 -0.88 -0.55
C ILE A 66 6.91 -1.69 -1.38
N LEU A 67 6.10 -2.52 -0.73
CA LEU A 67 5.12 -3.37 -1.41
C LEU A 67 4.05 -2.55 -2.14
N GLY A 68 3.65 -1.40 -1.58
CA GLY A 68 2.71 -0.47 -2.22
C GLY A 68 3.26 0.14 -3.51
N PHE A 69 4.54 0.52 -3.54
CA PHE A 69 5.21 0.96 -4.77
C PHE A 69 5.33 -0.14 -5.81
N ILE A 70 5.70 -1.36 -5.39
CA ILE A 70 5.77 -2.52 -6.29
C ILE A 70 4.39 -2.78 -6.89
N ALA A 71 3.32 -2.73 -6.10
CA ALA A 71 1.95 -2.89 -6.57
C ALA A 71 1.59 -1.83 -7.62
N ALA A 72 1.89 -0.55 -7.34
CA ALA A 72 1.61 0.56 -8.26
C ALA A 72 2.33 0.39 -9.61
N VAL A 73 3.63 0.09 -9.60
CA VAL A 73 4.42 -0.13 -10.83
C VAL A 73 3.86 -1.32 -11.61
N ARG A 74 3.54 -2.43 -10.95
CA ARG A 74 3.01 -3.63 -11.63
C ARG A 74 1.61 -3.42 -12.20
N LEU A 75 0.77 -2.62 -11.54
CA LEU A 75 -0.51 -2.16 -12.08
C LEU A 75 -0.33 -1.31 -13.34
N LEU A 76 0.57 -0.32 -13.30
CA LEU A 76 0.86 0.55 -14.45
C LEU A 76 1.44 -0.23 -15.65
N LEU A 77 2.20 -1.31 -15.38
CA LEU A 77 2.71 -2.22 -16.40
C LEU A 77 1.68 -3.24 -16.91
N MET A 78 0.41 -3.14 -16.48
CA MET A 78 -0.69 -4.02 -16.89
C MET A 78 -0.38 -5.52 -16.71
N ARG A 79 0.43 -5.86 -15.70
CA ARG A 79 0.77 -7.26 -15.39
C ARG A 79 -0.35 -7.87 -14.55
N LYS A 80 -0.80 -9.08 -14.90
CA LYS A 80 -1.85 -9.82 -14.15
C LYS A 80 -1.51 -9.94 -12.65
N TRP A 81 -0.23 -10.15 -12.32
CA TRP A 81 0.24 -10.21 -10.94
C TRP A 81 0.18 -8.87 -10.19
N GLY A 82 0.17 -7.73 -10.89
CA GLY A 82 0.01 -6.42 -10.24
C GLY A 82 -1.34 -6.28 -9.54
N TYR A 83 -2.39 -6.88 -10.11
CA TYR A 83 -3.71 -6.94 -9.46
C TYR A 83 -3.66 -7.75 -8.16
N TYR A 84 -3.12 -8.97 -8.21
CA TYR A 84 -3.04 -9.83 -7.02
C TYR A 84 -2.19 -9.22 -5.90
N VAL A 85 -1.02 -8.66 -6.26
CA VAL A 85 -0.16 -7.96 -5.30
C VAL A 85 -0.92 -6.79 -4.67
N THR A 86 -1.65 -6.00 -5.46
CA THR A 86 -2.47 -4.90 -4.93
C THR A 86 -3.52 -5.40 -3.94
N VAL A 87 -4.25 -6.47 -4.27
CA VAL A 87 -5.28 -7.02 -3.39
C VAL A 87 -4.67 -7.51 -2.07
N ILE A 88 -3.63 -8.35 -2.14
CA ILE A 88 -2.97 -8.92 -0.96
C ILE A 88 -2.42 -7.82 -0.07
N THR A 89 -1.65 -6.88 -0.65
CA THR A 89 -1.05 -5.78 0.10
C THR A 89 -2.11 -4.88 0.71
N SER A 90 -3.23 -4.61 0.01
CA SER A 90 -4.36 -3.87 0.59
C SER A 90 -4.95 -4.57 1.81
N VAL A 91 -5.18 -5.89 1.75
CA VAL A 91 -5.72 -6.65 2.89
C VAL A 91 -4.78 -6.60 4.07
N ILE A 92 -3.48 -6.83 3.85
CA ILE A 92 -2.47 -6.77 4.92
C ILE A 92 -2.42 -5.38 5.54
N THR A 93 -2.44 -4.32 4.72
CA THR A 93 -2.45 -2.94 5.24
C THR A 93 -3.68 -2.66 6.09
N ILE A 94 -4.86 -3.08 5.64
CA ILE A 94 -6.10 -2.92 6.41
C ILE A 94 -5.99 -3.60 7.77
N LEU A 95 -5.52 -4.86 7.81
CA LEU A 95 -5.36 -5.60 9.07
C LEU A 95 -4.34 -4.93 9.99
N PHE A 96 -3.20 -4.51 9.45
CA PHE A 96 -2.16 -3.82 10.20
C PHE A 96 -2.67 -2.50 10.79
N ASP A 97 -3.42 -1.72 10.03
CA ASP A 97 -3.94 -0.42 10.51
C ASP A 97 -5.07 -0.58 11.51
N ILE A 98 -5.95 -1.57 11.35
CA ILE A 98 -6.96 -1.90 12.36
C ILE A 98 -6.30 -2.25 13.69
N TRP A 99 -5.23 -3.05 13.66
CA TRP A 99 -4.43 -3.30 14.85
C TRP A 99 -3.76 -2.01 15.35
N GLY A 100 -3.18 -1.22 14.46
CA GLY A 100 -2.52 0.05 14.79
C GLY A 100 -3.43 1.07 15.47
N VAL A 101 -4.73 1.08 15.17
CA VAL A 101 -5.72 1.95 15.84
C VAL A 101 -5.76 1.73 17.35
N THR A 102 -5.41 0.55 17.84
CA THR A 102 -5.33 0.27 19.28
C THR A 102 -4.16 0.97 19.98
N ILE A 103 -3.19 1.48 19.21
CA ILE A 103 -1.95 2.10 19.70
C ILE A 103 -1.91 3.59 19.32
N GLN A 104 -2.40 3.93 18.13
CA GLN A 104 -2.41 5.28 17.58
C GLN A 104 -3.68 5.49 16.75
N SER A 105 -4.56 6.37 17.19
CA SER A 105 -5.88 6.57 16.57
C SER A 105 -5.78 7.03 15.11
N SER A 106 -4.74 7.80 14.77
CA SER A 106 -4.49 8.25 13.39
C SER A 106 -4.11 7.11 12.43
N ALA A 107 -3.81 5.91 12.92
CA ALA A 107 -3.63 4.72 12.08
C ALA A 107 -4.88 4.40 11.24
N ALA A 108 -6.08 4.83 11.66
CA ALA A 108 -7.32 4.65 10.91
C ALA A 108 -7.26 5.25 9.50
N MET A 109 -6.51 6.34 9.33
CA MET A 109 -6.31 6.97 8.01
C MET A 109 -5.51 6.07 7.05
N GLY A 110 -4.69 5.16 7.61
CA GLY A 110 -3.82 4.27 6.86
C GLY A 110 -4.56 3.31 5.92
N PHE A 111 -5.78 2.90 6.29
CA PHE A 111 -6.55 1.90 5.56
C PHE A 111 -7.55 2.47 4.55
N VAL A 112 -7.70 3.80 4.48
CA VAL A 112 -8.62 4.48 3.53
C VAL A 112 -8.24 4.18 2.08
N VAL A 113 -6.97 4.42 1.72
CA VAL A 113 -6.46 4.15 0.36
C VAL A 113 -6.63 2.68 -0.07
N PRO A 114 -6.27 1.67 0.74
CA PRO A 114 -6.38 0.28 0.34
C PRO A 114 -7.84 -0.16 0.20
N VAL A 115 -8.76 0.34 1.05
CA VAL A 115 -10.20 0.12 0.89
C VAL A 115 -10.71 0.68 -0.42
N ILE A 116 -10.42 1.95 -0.72
CA ILE A 116 -10.80 2.59 -2.00
C ILE A 116 -10.21 1.81 -3.18
N SER A 117 -8.96 1.38 -3.08
CA SER A 117 -8.27 0.62 -4.12
C SER A 117 -8.98 -0.71 -4.41
N LEU A 118 -9.42 -1.43 -3.37
CA LEU A 118 -10.17 -2.68 -3.53
C LEU A 118 -11.54 -2.42 -4.16
N ILE A 119 -12.28 -1.41 -3.70
CA ILE A 119 -13.60 -1.05 -4.24
C ILE A 119 -13.49 -0.75 -5.74
N VAL A 120 -12.55 0.11 -6.14
CA VAL A 120 -12.37 0.51 -7.55
C VAL A 120 -11.98 -0.68 -8.42
N LEU A 121 -11.13 -1.58 -7.92
CA LEU A 121 -10.68 -2.75 -8.67
C LEU A 121 -11.74 -3.85 -8.79
N PHE A 122 -12.60 -4.03 -7.77
CA PHE A 122 -13.66 -5.03 -7.80
C PHE A 122 -14.92 -4.54 -8.50
N ALA A 123 -15.28 -3.25 -8.37
CA ALA A 123 -16.43 -2.67 -9.06
C ALA A 123 -16.33 -2.77 -10.59
N LYS A 124 -15.11 -2.87 -11.13
CA LYS A 124 -14.85 -3.01 -12.56
C LYS A 124 -14.75 -4.46 -13.05
N LYS A 125 -14.86 -5.44 -12.14
CA LYS A 125 -14.83 -6.88 -12.47
C LYS A 125 -16.24 -7.45 -12.71
N SER A 126 -17.30 -6.65 -12.49
CA SER A 126 -18.68 -6.91 -12.91
C SER A 126 -18.98 -6.23 -14.24
#